data_AF-U9TPL3-F1
#
_entry.id   AF-U9TPL3-F1
#
_cell.length_a   1.000
_cell.length_b   1.000
_cell.length_c   1.000
_cell.angle_alpha   90.00
_cell.angle_beta   90.00
_cell.angle_gamma   90.00
#
_symmetry.space_group_name_H-M   'P 1'
#
loop_
_entity.id
_entity.type
_entity.pdbx_description
1 polymer ?
#
loop_
_entity_poly.entity_id
_entity_poly.type
_entity_poly.pdbx_seq_one_letter_code
_entity_poly.pdbx_strand_id
1 'polypeptide(L)' 'LQLIEDSRHIDPTRLTKKEKSFIVNQLRAIHNFGVLHNDISPRNILYEPKSRNYFFIDFGLSEIVDNKSPKLRKEERRL' A
#
# COMPACT_ATOMS: atom_id res chain seq x y z
N LEU A 1 -6.13 14.39 -11.55
CA LEU A 1 -5.67 13.72 -10.31
C LEU A 1 -6.19 14.54 -9.16
N GLN A 2 -7.13 14.00 -8.37
CA GLN A 2 -7.55 14.64 -7.13
C GLN A 2 -6.30 14.69 -6.24
N LEU A 3 -5.83 15.90 -5.92
CA LEU A 3 -4.76 16.07 -4.94
C LEU A 3 -5.24 15.38 -3.66
N ILE A 4 -4.43 14.47 -3.12
CA ILE A 4 -4.71 13.80 -1.86
C ILE A 4 -4.47 14.84 -0.75
N GLU A 5 -5.45 15.72 -0.55
CA GLU A 5 -5.37 16.86 0.36
C GLU A 5 -5.10 16.39 1.79
N ASP A 6 -4.18 17.08 2.47
CA ASP A 6 -3.80 16.82 3.87
C ASP A 6 -3.28 15.39 4.13
N SER A 7 -2.86 14.67 3.09
CA SER A 7 -2.25 13.36 3.26
C SER A 7 -0.91 13.45 3.97
N ARG A 8 -0.63 12.41 4.76
CA ARG A 8 0.60 12.30 5.53
C ARG A 8 1.13 10.87 5.46
N HIS A 9 2.45 10.74 5.51
CA HIS A 9 3.07 9.43 5.67
C HIS A 9 2.59 8.75 6.95
N ILE A 10 2.44 7.43 6.89
CA ILE A 10 2.11 6.65 8.08
C ILE A 10 3.26 6.69 9.08
N ASP A 11 2.92 6.65 10.37
CA ASP A 11 3.87 6.34 11.44
C ASP A 11 3.63 4.89 11.89
N PRO A 12 4.50 3.93 11.53
CA PRO A 12 4.29 2.52 11.83
C PRO A 12 4.26 2.23 13.34
N THR A 13 4.82 3.10 14.18
CA THR A 13 4.80 2.96 15.64
C THR A 13 3.44 3.28 16.25
N ARG A 14 2.57 3.99 15.51
CA ARG A 14 1.26 4.45 15.97
C ARG A 14 0.08 3.70 15.32
N LEU A 15 0.35 2.79 14.38
CA LEU A 15 -0.71 2.04 13.70
C LEU A 15 -1.35 0.99 14.60
N THR A 16 -2.67 1.05 14.70
CA THR A 16 -3.49 -0.02 15.28
C THR A 16 -3.51 -1.26 14.39
N LYS A 17 -3.88 -2.42 14.97
CA LYS A 17 -4.05 -3.67 14.20
C LYS A 17 -5.07 -3.52 13.06
N LYS A 18 -6.13 -2.73 13.27
CA LYS A 18 -7.17 -2.49 12.28
C LYS A 18 -6.63 -1.69 11.09
N GLU A 19 -5.84 -0.66 11.35
CA GLU A 19 -5.21 0.15 10.29
C GLU A 19 -4.20 -0.66 9.49
N LYS A 20 -3.37 -1.49 10.15
CA LYS A 20 -2.48 -2.43 9.45
C LYS A 20 -3.26 -3.36 8.50
N SER A 21 -4.39 -3.90 8.97
CA SER A 21 -5.26 -4.72 8.12
C SER A 21 -5.82 -3.94 6.93
N PHE A 22 -6.17 -2.66 7.09
CA PHE A 22 -6.61 -1.83 5.97
C PHE A 22 -5.50 -1.60 4.95
N ILE A 23 -4.29 -1.29 5.40
CA ILE A 23 -3.13 -1.11 4.51
C ILE A 23 -2.87 -2.39 3.70
N VAL A 24 -2.90 -3.57 4.34
CA VAL A 24 -2.75 -4.86 3.62
C VAL A 24 -3.87 -5.07 2.59
N ASN A 25 -5.11 -4.68 2.91
CA ASN A 25 -6.22 -4.78 1.96
C ASN A 25 -6.05 -3.82 0.76
N GLN A 26 -5.52 -2.62 0.98
CA GLN A 26 -5.19 -1.69 -0.11
C GLN A 26 -4.09 -2.25 -1.01
N LEU A 27 -3.06 -2.87 -0.43
CA LEU A 27 -2.01 -3.55 -1.20
C LEU A 27 -2.58 -4.72 -2.01
N ARG A 28 -3.50 -5.51 -1.44
CA ARG A 28 -4.18 -6.59 -2.16
C ARG A 28 -4.98 -6.08 -3.35
N ALA A 29 -5.61 -4.91 -3.23
CA ALA A 29 -6.29 -4.27 -4.35
C ALA A 29 -5.33 -3.99 -5.51
N ILE A 30 -4.13 -3.46 -5.22
CA ILE A 30 -3.06 -3.27 -6.21
C ILE A 30 -2.63 -4.62 -6.82
N HIS A 31 -2.40 -5.63 -5.97
CA HIS A 31 -1.99 -6.97 -6.41
C HIS A 31 -3.01 -7.67 -7.31
N ASN A 32 -4.31 -7.41 -7.13
CA ASN A 32 -5.36 -7.99 -7.98
C ASN A 32 -5.23 -7.54 -9.45
N PHE A 33 -4.58 -6.41 -9.70
CA PHE A 33 -4.24 -5.94 -11.06
C PHE A 33 -2.89 -6.48 -11.56
N GLY A 34 -2.26 -7.41 -10.84
CA GLY A 34 -0.96 -7.98 -11.21
C GLY A 34 0.20 -7.01 -11.00
N VAL A 35 0.06 -6.01 -10.13
CA VAL A 35 1.13 -5.05 -9.84
C VAL A 35 1.84 -5.46 -8.57
N LEU A 36 3.14 -5.72 -8.64
CA LEU A 36 4.04 -5.89 -7.48
C LEU A 36 4.70 -4.54 -7.20
N HIS A 37 4.60 -4.01 -5.98
CA HIS A 37 5.08 -2.65 -5.70
C HIS A 37 6.61 -2.60 -5.52
N ASN A 38 7.19 -3.65 -4.94
CA ASN A 38 8.60 -3.84 -4.54
C ASN A 38 9.12 -2.95 -3.40
N ASP A 39 8.49 -1.80 -3.14
CA ASP A 39 8.91 -0.82 -2.11
C ASP A 39 7.76 -0.33 -1.24
N ILE A 40 7.21 -1.24 -0.43
CA ILE A 40 6.12 -0.99 0.51
C ILE A 40 6.58 -0.40 1.86
N SER A 41 7.66 0.38 1.84
CA SER A 41 8.18 1.02 3.06
C SER A 41 7.20 2.10 3.57
N PRO A 42 7.22 2.46 4.88
CA PRO A 42 6.30 3.45 5.43
C PRO A 42 6.29 4.82 4.74
N ARG A 43 7.43 5.22 4.13
CA ARG A 43 7.52 6.45 3.33
C ARG A 43 6.67 6.39 2.05
N ASN A 44 6.35 5.21 1.55
CA ASN A 44 5.53 5.03 0.34
C ASN A 44 4.07 4.74 0.66
N ILE A 45 3.64 4.95 1.91
CA ILE A 45 2.26 4.75 2.33
C ILE A 45 1.75 6.04 2.95
N LEU A 46 0.72 6.63 2.33
CA LEU A 46 0.04 7.82 2.80
C LEU A 46 -1.28 7.45 3.46
N TYR A 47 -1.64 8.16 4.53
CA TYR A 47 -3.00 8.21 5.06
C TYR A 47 -3.65 9.52 4.63
N GLU A 48 -4.84 9.45 4.04
CA GLU A 48 -5.67 10.61 3.74
C GLU A 48 -6.81 10.73 4.77
N PRO A 49 -6.83 11.77 5.61
CA PRO A 49 -7.85 11.91 6.65
C PRO A 49 -9.28 12.06 6.11
N LYS A 50 -9.47 12.66 4.93
CA LYS A 50 -10.79 12.95 4.36
C LYS A 50 -11.52 11.68 3.94
N SER A 51 -10.89 10.81 3.14
CA SER A 51 -11.47 9.52 2.78
C SER A 51 -11.25 8.42 3.81
N ARG A 52 -10.35 8.65 4.78
CA ARG A 52 -9.93 7.66 5.79
C ARG A 52 -9.31 6.42 5.14
N ASN A 53 -8.66 6.59 3.99
CA ASN A 53 -7.98 5.53 3.25
C ASN A 53 -6.47 5.64 3.32
N TYR A 54 -5.83 4.53 2.93
CA TYR A 54 -4.40 4.44 2.74
C TYR A 54 -4.08 4.29 1.26
N PHE A 55 -3.01 4.95 0.84
CA PHE A 55 -2.55 4.98 -0.54
C PHE A 55 -1.09 4.56 -0.60
N PHE A 56 -0.78 3.68 -1.54
CA PHE A 56 0.60 3.39 -1.91
C PHE A 56 1.02 4.38 -3.00
N ILE A 57 2.22 4.93 -2.86
CA ILE A 57 2.82 5.89 -3.79
C ILE A 57 4.18 5.41 -4.26
N ASP A 58 4.71 6.05 -5.29
CA ASP A 58 6.02 5.74 -5.87
C ASP A 58 6.14 4.31 -6.41
N PHE A 59 5.58 4.10 -7.60
CA PHE A 59 5.64 2.85 -8.34
C PHE A 59 6.93 2.72 -9.19
N GLY A 60 7.97 3.53 -8.94
CA GLY A 60 9.19 3.55 -9.76
C GLY A 60 9.96 2.22 -9.78
N LEU A 61 9.75 1.37 -8.77
CA LEU A 61 10.35 0.03 -8.67
C LEU A 61 9.35 -1.10 -8.95
N SER A 62 8.13 -0.79 -9.37
CA SER A 62 7.06 -1.78 -9.52
C SER A 62 7.25 -2.68 -10.75
N GLU A 63 6.73 -3.90 -10.67
CA GLU A 63 6.77 -4.92 -11.72
C GLU A 63 5.34 -5.38 -12.03
N ILE A 64 5.01 -5.56 -13.32
CA ILE A 64 3.79 -6.26 -13.72
C ILE A 64 4.07 -7.76 -13.72
N VAL A 65 3.27 -8.51 -12.97
CA VAL A 65 3.37 -9.95 -12.79
C VAL A 65 2.01 -10.61 -13.04
N ASP A 66 2.02 -11.93 -13.25
CA ASP A 66 0.78 -12.70 -13.24
C ASP A 66 0.04 -12.53 -11.89
N ASN A 67 -1.28 -12.36 -11.92
CA ASN A 67 -2.08 -12.12 -10.72
C ASN A 67 -2.10 -13.31 -9.72
N LYS A 68 -1.61 -14.49 -10.14
CA LYS A 68 -1.36 -15.66 -9.29
C LYS A 68 0.10 -15.79 -8.85
N SER A 69 0.95 -14.82 -9.18
CA SER A 69 2.36 -14.85 -8.81
C SER A 69 2.55 -14.97 -7.29
N PRO A 70 3.37 -15.91 -6.81
CA PRO A 70 3.66 -16.05 -5.38
C PRO A 70 4.40 -14.83 -4.81
N LYS A 71 5.02 -14.00 -5.67
CA LYS A 71 5.68 -12.75 -5.26
C LYS A 71 4.70 -11.80 -4.56
N LEU A 72 3.46 -11.70 -5.04
CA LEU A 72 2.41 -10.83 -4.50
C LEU A 72 2.12 -11.19 -3.03
N ARG A 73 1.90 -12.49 -2.75
CA ARG A 73 1.66 -12.98 -1.38
C ARG A 73 2.88 -12.85 -0.47
N LYS A 74 4.09 -12.90 -1.02
CA LYS A 74 5.32 -12.66 -0.26
C LYS A 74 5.45 -11.20 0.13
N GLU A 75 5.09 -10.27 -0.74
CA GLU A 75 5.10 -8.83 -0.45
C GLU A 75 4.08 -8.46 0.64
N GLU A 76 2.85 -8.99 0.59
CA GLU A 76 1.82 -8.76 1.62
C GLU A 76 2.29 -9.10 3.04
N ARG A 77 3.21 -10.07 3.20
CA ARG A 77 3.74 -10.50 4.51
C ARG A 77 4.79 -9.57 5.10
N ARG A 78 5.23 -8.55 4.35
CA ARG A 78 6.23 -7.57 4.81
C ARG A 78 5.60 -6.39 5.57
N LEU A 79 4.26 -6.30 5.63
CA LEU A 79 3.47 -5.31 6.37
C LEU A 79 2.85 -5.92 7.63
#